data_AF-A0A7V3KNN5-F1
#
_entry.id   AF-A0A7V3KNN5-F1
#
_cell.length_a   1.000
_cell.length_b   1.000
_cell.length_c   1.000
_cell.angle_alpha   90.00
_cell.angle_beta   90.00
_cell.angle_gamma   90.00
#
_symmetry.space_group_name_H-M   'P 1'
#
loop_
_entity.id
_entity.type
_entity.pdbx_description
1 polymer ?
#
loop_
_entity_poly.entity_id
_entity_poly.type
_entity_poly.pdbx_seq_one_letter_code
_entity_poly.pdbx_strand_id
1 'polypeptide(L)' 'MSLDEARIDDVVVVKSINAGQRALRRLMSLGINIGDRVRVLHFGPFKGAILVEDLDSGVKVALGRGLARKIIVEHAKYN' A
#
# COMPACT_ATOMS: atom_id res chain seq x y z
N MET A 1 -9.71 -4.81 -3.86
CA MET A 1 -9.01 -4.24 -5.04
C MET A 1 -7.51 -4.35 -4.84
N SER A 2 -6.67 -4.17 -5.86
CA SER A 2 -5.24 -3.99 -5.63
C SER A 2 -4.93 -2.55 -5.23
N LEU A 3 -3.82 -2.33 -4.51
CA LEU A 3 -3.42 -1.01 -4.03
C LEU A 3 -3.22 0.01 -5.16
N ASP A 4 -2.88 -0.43 -6.38
CA ASP A 4 -2.72 0.46 -7.53
C ASP A 4 -4.03 0.90 -8.20
N GLU A 5 -5.15 0.33 -7.78
CA GLU A 5 -6.50 0.75 -8.18
C GLU A 5 -7.11 1.77 -7.22
N ALA A 6 -6.53 1.93 -6.03
CA ALA A 6 -6.95 2.92 -5.05
C ALA A 6 -6.75 4.35 -5.59
N ARG A 7 -7.49 5.31 -5.05
CA ARG A 7 -7.43 6.73 -5.40
C ARG A 7 -6.64 7.50 -4.35
N ILE A 8 -6.19 8.70 -4.72
CA ILE A 8 -5.62 9.65 -3.76
C ILE A 8 -6.65 9.87 -2.64
N ASP A 9 -6.14 9.96 -1.40
CA ASP A 9 -6.89 10.09 -0.15
C ASP A 9 -7.70 8.86 0.29
N ASP A 10 -7.73 7.78 -0.51
CA ASP A 10 -8.30 6.52 -0.02
C ASP A 10 -7.52 6.01 1.19
N VAL A 11 -8.27 5.65 2.22
CA VAL A 11 -7.77 4.87 3.35
C VAL A 11 -8.17 3.42 3.14
N VAL A 12 -7.18 2.54 3.09
CA VAL A 12 -7.37 1.11 2.81
C VAL A 12 -6.63 0.25 3.83
N VAL A 13 -7.13 -0.97 4.04
CA VAL A 13 -6.51 -1.99 4.89
C VAL A 13 -5.81 -3.01 4.01
N VAL A 14 -4.55 -3.33 4.31
CA VAL A 14 -3.81 -4.40 3.61
C VAL A 14 -4.36 -5.76 4.04
N LYS A 15 -4.95 -6.51 3.10
CA LYS A 15 -5.55 -7.84 3.35
C LYS A 15 -4.61 -8.97 3.01
N SER A 16 -3.84 -8.84 1.93
CA SER A 16 -2.83 -9.82 1.54
C SER A 16 -1.78 -9.23 0.61
N ILE A 17 -0.63 -9.91 0.51
CA ILE A 17 0.49 -9.50 -0.36
C ILE A 17 0.90 -10.70 -1.21
N ASN A 18 0.49 -10.70 -2.48
CA ASN A 18 0.73 -11.76 -3.46
C ASN A 18 2.09 -11.56 -4.15
N ALA A 19 3.17 -11.48 -3.37
CA ALA A 19 4.53 -11.27 -3.86
C ALA A 19 5.48 -12.39 -3.42
N GLY A 20 6.61 -12.53 -4.13
CA GLY A 20 7.65 -13.48 -3.73
C GLY A 20 8.26 -13.12 -2.38
N GLN A 21 8.85 -14.11 -1.70
CA GLN A 21 9.38 -14.00 -0.33
C GLN A 21 10.33 -12.81 -0.11
N ARG A 22 11.20 -12.50 -1.09
CA ARG A 22 12.12 -11.34 -0.99
C ARG A 22 11.36 -10.01 -0.95
N ALA A 23 10.34 -9.85 -1.77
CA ALA A 23 9.54 -8.62 -1.83
C ALA A 23 8.67 -8.47 -0.58
N LEU A 24 8.08 -9.57 -0.10
CA LEU A 24 7.32 -9.59 1.13
C LEU A 24 8.17 -9.16 2.34
N ARG A 25 9.36 -9.75 2.52
CA ARG A 25 10.29 -9.33 3.59
C ARG A 25 10.69 -7.87 3.50
N ARG A 26 10.87 -7.35 2.29
CA ARG A 26 11.21 -5.94 2.08
C ARG A 26 10.05 -5.01 2.44
N LEU A 27 8.81 -5.39 2.14
CA LEU A 27 7.62 -4.63 2.52
C LEU A 27 7.47 -4.58 4.04
N MET A 28 7.58 -5.73 4.71
CA MET A 28 7.50 -5.80 6.18
C MET A 28 8.60 -4.95 6.83
N SER A 29 9.84 -4.97 6.31
CA SER A 29 10.91 -4.13 6.84
C SER A 29 10.76 -2.63 6.56
N LEU A 30 9.87 -2.26 5.63
CA LEU A 30 9.48 -0.86 5.37
C LEU A 30 8.31 -0.41 6.24
N GLY A 31 7.71 -1.30 7.03
CA GLY A 31 6.50 -0.99 7.80
C GLY A 31 5.22 -1.12 6.99
N ILE A 32 5.19 -1.98 5.96
CA ILE A 32 3.96 -2.37 5.27
C ILE A 32 3.70 -3.85 5.53
N ASN A 33 2.73 -4.11 6.39
CA ASN A 33 2.32 -5.42 6.87
C ASN A 33 0.86 -5.70 6.52
N ILE A 34 0.46 -6.95 6.67
CA ILE A 34 -0.95 -7.34 6.55
C ILE A 34 -1.68 -6.84 7.80
N GLY A 35 -2.82 -6.16 7.60
CA GLY A 35 -3.59 -5.51 8.65
C GLY A 35 -3.40 -4.00 8.72
N ASP A 36 -2.31 -3.48 8.14
CA ASP A 36 -1.96 -2.06 8.21
C ASP A 36 -3.00 -1.21 7.50
N ARG A 37 -3.33 -0.07 8.11
CA ARG A 37 -4.18 0.97 7.53
C ARG A 37 -3.29 1.97 6.84
N VAL A 38 -3.39 2.04 5.52
CA VAL A 38 -2.57 2.93 4.71
C VAL A 38 -3.44 3.95 3.97
N ARG A 39 -2.97 5.19 3.89
CA ARG A 39 -3.55 6.25 3.06
C ARG A 39 -2.74 6.43 1.80
N VAL A 40 -3.40 6.50 0.66
CA VAL A 40 -2.75 6.85 -0.61
C VAL A 40 -2.53 8.36 -0.68
N LEU A 41 -1.28 8.79 -0.68
CA LEU A 41 -0.93 10.21 -0.71
C LEU A 41 -0.80 10.76 -2.13
N HIS A 42 -0.11 10.02 -3.01
CA HIS A 42 0.17 10.51 -4.37
C HIS A 42 0.60 9.40 -5.31
N PHE A 43 0.52 9.66 -6.62
CA PHE A 43 1.07 8.82 -7.68
C PHE A 43 2.21 9.54 -8.39
N GLY A 44 3.36 8.89 -8.51
CA GLY A 44 4.48 9.41 -9.31
C GLY A 44 4.12 9.56 -10.80
N PRO A 45 4.97 10.26 -11.58
CA PRO A 45 4.74 10.55 -12.99
C PRO A 45 4.31 9.33 -13.81
N PHE A 46 3.40 9.54 -14.77
CA PHE A 46 2.86 8.47 -15.63
C PHE A 46 2.23 7.29 -14.86
N LYS A 47 1.63 7.57 -13.68
CA LYS A 47 1.11 6.55 -12.75
C LYS A 47 2.20 5.53 -12.39
N GLY A 48 3.37 6.05 -12.02
CA GLY A 48 4.55 5.29 -11.62
C GLY A 48 4.42 4.73 -10.20
N ALA A 49 5.35 5.07 -9.32
CA ALA A 49 5.28 4.64 -7.92
C ALA A 49 4.06 5.24 -7.20
N ILE A 50 3.56 4.56 -6.18
CA ILE A 50 2.48 5.03 -5.30
C ILE A 50 3.11 5.39 -3.97
N LEU A 51 2.89 6.61 -3.51
CA LEU A 51 3.28 7.03 -2.17
C LEU A 51 2.13 6.74 -1.21
N VAL A 52 2.39 5.93 -0.20
CA VAL A 52 1.44 5.62 0.87
C VAL A 52 1.99 6.02 2.23
N GLU A 53 1.10 6.32 3.15
CA GLU A 53 1.40 6.56 4.56
C GLU A 53 0.69 5.50 5.40
N ASP A 54 1.44 4.79 6.22
CA ASP A 54 0.88 3.96 7.28
C ASP A 54 0.31 4.87 8.38
N LEU A 55 -0.96 4.71 8.70
CA LEU A 55 -1.69 5.61 9.60
C LEU A 55 -1.43 5.35 11.09
N ASP A 56 -0.88 4.18 11.44
CA ASP A 56 -0.61 3.81 12.82
C ASP A 56 0.82 4.22 13.23
N SER A 57 1.78 4.13 12.31
CA SER A 57 3.20 4.47 12.50
C SER A 57 3.62 5.82 11.90
N GLY A 58 2.85 6.37 10.97
CA GLY A 58 3.19 7.58 10.20
C GLY A 58 4.28 7.38 9.14
N VAL A 59 4.73 6.14 8.92
CA VAL A 59 5.80 5.84 7.95
C VAL A 59 5.29 6.03 6.52
N LYS A 60 6.08 6.72 5.71
CA LYS A 60 5.77 6.97 4.29
C LYS A 60 6.64 6.12 3.38
N VAL A 61 6.01 5.37 2.49
CA VAL A 61 6.70 4.42 1.60
C VAL A 61 6.25 4.64 0.16
N ALA A 62 7.23 4.80 -0.74
CA ALA A 62 6.99 4.78 -2.18
C ALA A 62 7.07 3.33 -2.70
N LEU A 63 5.99 2.84 -3.27
CA LEU A 63 5.85 1.50 -3.81
C LEU A 63 5.80 1.55 -5.33
N GLY A 64 6.73 0.87 -6.00
CA GLY A 64 6.64 0.71 -7.45
C GLY A 64 5.31 0.03 -7.84
N ARG A 65 4.68 0.47 -8.93
CA ARG A 65 3.37 -0.05 -9.36
C ARG A 65 3.32 -1.56 -9.60
N GLY A 66 4.45 -2.15 -9.99
CA GLY A 66 4.59 -3.60 -10.12
C GLY A 66 4.44 -4.36 -8.79
N LEU A 67 4.76 -3.71 -7.67
CA LEU A 67 4.58 -4.25 -6.34
C LEU A 67 3.19 -3.91 -5.78
N ALA A 68 2.73 -2.68 -5.97
CA ALA A 68 1.41 -2.24 -5.51
C ALA A 68 0.26 -3.10 -6.06
N ARG A 69 0.33 -3.53 -7.34
CA ARG A 69 -0.68 -4.44 -7.93
C ARG A 69 -0.79 -5.81 -7.26
N LYS A 70 0.20 -6.19 -6.46
CA LYS A 70 0.24 -7.47 -5.74
C LYS A 70 -0.29 -7.34 -4.31
N ILE A 71 -0.54 -6.12 -3.84
CA ILE A 71 -1.04 -5.84 -2.51
C ILE A 71 -2.56 -5.73 -2.61
N ILE A 72 -3.28 -6.65 -2.00
CA ILE A 72 -4.74 -6.67 -1.99
C ILE A 72 -5.23 -5.87 -0.79
N VAL A 73 -6.15 -4.95 -1.06
CA VAL A 73 -6.68 -4.01 -0.09
C VAL A 73 -8.20 -3.90 -0.15
N GLU A 74 -8.75 -3.46 0.98
CA GLU A 74 -10.17 -3.09 1.13
C GLU A 74 -10.24 -1.66 1.67
N HIS A 75 -11.25 -0.88 1.26
CA HIS A 75 -11.48 0.44 1.88
C HIS A 75 -11.71 0.26 3.38
N ALA A 76 -11.05 1.10 4.18
CA ALA A 76 -11.33 1.17 5.60
C ALA A 76 -12.79 1.61 5.77
N LYS A 77 -13.56 0.84 6.55
CA LYS A 77 -14.93 1.22 6.88
C LYS A 77 -14.92 2.41 7.82
N TYR A 78 -15.71 3.42 7.54
CA TYR A 78 -16.11 4.40 8.54
C TYR A 78 -17.13 3.71 9.45
N ASN A 79 -16.81 3.61 10.74
CA ASN A 79 -17.77 3.23 11.78
C ASN A 79 -18.70 4.40 12.08
#